data_AF-A0AAD1Q400-F1
#
_entry.id   AF-A0AAD1Q400-F1
#
_cell.length_a   1.000
_cell.length_b   1.000
_cell.length_c   1.000
_cell.angle_alpha   90.00
_cell.angle_beta   90.00
_cell.angle_gamma   90.00
#
_symmetry.space_group_name_H-M   'P 1'
#
loop_
_entity.id
_entity.type
_entity.pdbx_description
1 polymer ?
#
loop_
_entity_poly.entity_id
_entity_poly.type
_entity_poly.pdbx_seq_one_letter_code
_entity_poly.pdbx_strand_id
1 'polypeptide(L)'
;MSLYKCKTCTHEFRVDVLPLECDICGGKNLVDLEPISKPVKKTIISDAKKKQSKLSFITAIFLGMVFSLVFFAGLKLGLHIISLNLEIQNLQRERDRLQTQRDPLPQTTIVRFCNQTRGETINLAVGYWDGNNGTELRTKGWLTIYPSKCEEVDVGKSYTGSVYMYGQSETRFWNSNLPDLSFCVNSLRVFDFINANQMPCNEIGEKKVMMKAFVVTVTPGTTVWNLGE
;
A
#
# COMPACT_ATOMS: atom_id res chain seq x y z
N MET A 1 19.02 37.20 10.93
CA MET A 1 18.36 35.89 10.73
C MET A 1 18.83 35.37 9.38
N SER A 2 19.49 34.22 9.39
CA SER A 2 20.08 33.60 8.20
C SER A 2 18.99 33.04 7.29
N LEU A 3 19.07 33.34 5.99
CA LEU A 3 18.14 32.89 4.95
C LEU A 3 18.87 31.90 4.05
N TYR A 4 18.31 30.71 3.85
CA TYR A 4 18.82 29.71 2.91
C TYR A 4 17.94 29.66 1.67
N LYS A 5 18.54 29.48 0.49
CA LYS A 5 17.81 29.36 -0.77
C LYS A 5 18.28 28.12 -1.54
N CYS A 6 17.35 27.23 -1.90
CA CYS A 6 17.64 26.17 -2.87
C CYS A 6 17.76 26.78 -4.27
N LYS A 7 18.85 26.48 -4.98
CA LYS A 7 19.19 27.12 -6.26
C LYS A 7 18.18 26.85 -7.40
N THR A 8 17.33 25.84 -7.26
CA THR A 8 16.42 25.33 -8.31
C THR A 8 14.93 25.51 -8.01
N CYS A 9 14.55 26.06 -6.84
CA CYS A 9 13.15 26.26 -6.48
C CYS A 9 12.87 27.73 -6.13
N THR A 10 11.78 28.27 -6.66
CA THR A 10 11.32 29.66 -6.47
C THR A 10 10.58 29.90 -5.16
N HIS A 11 10.71 29.03 -4.16
CA HIS A 11 9.97 29.13 -2.89
C HIS A 11 10.89 29.49 -1.73
N GLU A 12 10.45 30.46 -0.92
CA GLU A 12 11.12 30.90 0.31
C GLU A 12 10.44 30.25 1.53
N PHE A 13 11.24 29.73 2.46
CA PHE A 13 10.75 29.08 3.68
C PHE A 13 11.20 29.85 4.94
N ARG A 14 10.35 29.88 5.97
CA ARG A 14 10.71 30.38 7.31
C ARG A 14 11.10 29.21 8.21
N VAL A 15 12.14 29.44 9.00
CA VAL A 15 12.82 28.45 9.85
C VAL A 15 11.95 28.09 11.04
N ASP A 16 11.38 26.88 11.03
CA ASP A 16 11.10 26.06 12.22
C ASP A 16 10.89 24.56 11.89
N VAL A 17 11.08 24.12 10.63
CA VAL A 17 11.06 22.71 10.25
C VAL A 17 12.14 22.44 9.20
N LEU A 18 13.10 21.59 9.52
CA LEU A 18 13.86 20.77 8.56
C LEU A 18 14.36 19.52 9.32
N PRO A 19 14.39 18.32 8.70
CA PRO A 19 14.53 18.10 7.26
C PRO A 19 13.58 17.03 6.68
N LEU A 20 12.78 17.36 5.67
CA LEU A 20 12.23 16.35 4.76
C LEU A 20 11.88 16.86 3.35
N GLU A 21 11.94 18.17 3.10
CA GLU A 21 11.65 18.73 1.77
C GLU A 21 12.91 19.26 1.09
N CYS A 22 13.87 18.36 0.85
CA CYS A 22 14.92 18.54 -0.16
C CYS A 22 15.16 17.28 -1.02
N ASP A 23 14.57 16.13 -0.66
CA ASP A 23 14.71 14.88 -1.45
C ASP A 23 13.88 14.86 -2.73
N ILE A 24 12.88 15.76 -2.87
CA ILE A 24 12.04 15.84 -4.08
C ILE A 24 12.80 16.45 -5.28
N CYS A 25 13.95 17.10 -5.06
CA CYS A 25 14.69 17.81 -6.12
C CYS A 25 16.10 17.26 -6.40
N GLY A 26 16.48 16.08 -5.88
CA GLY A 26 17.61 15.29 -6.39
C GLY A 26 18.98 15.98 -6.41
N GLY A 27 19.30 16.86 -5.47
CA GLY A 27 20.57 17.60 -5.48
C GLY A 27 21.16 17.81 -4.08
N LYS A 28 22.22 17.07 -3.76
CA LYS A 28 23.11 17.39 -2.62
C LYS A 28 23.87 18.67 -2.96
N ASN A 29 23.72 19.73 -2.15
CA ASN A 29 24.72 20.76 -1.82
C ASN A 29 24.02 22.04 -1.31
N LEU A 30 24.11 22.30 -0.01
CA LEU A 30 23.74 23.57 0.62
C LEU A 30 24.93 24.55 0.52
N VAL A 31 24.68 25.79 0.15
CA VAL A 31 25.69 26.87 0.15
C VAL A 31 25.15 28.04 0.96
N ASP A 32 25.99 28.57 1.84
CA ASP A 32 25.70 29.67 2.77
C ASP A 32 25.76 31.03 2.07
N LEU A 33 24.92 31.99 2.46
CA LEU A 33 24.98 33.37 1.96
C LEU A 33 25.11 34.36 3.13
N GLU A 34 26.18 35.15 3.09
CA GLU A 34 26.54 36.16 4.08
C GLU A 34 25.52 37.34 4.16
N PRO A 35 25.39 37.98 5.33
CA PRO A 35 24.44 39.07 5.55
C PRO A 35 24.94 40.42 5.02
N ILE A 36 24.11 41.09 4.22
CA ILE A 36 24.34 42.48 3.77
C ILE A 36 23.82 43.48 4.82
N SER A 37 24.62 44.52 5.02
CA SER A 37 24.56 45.58 6.02
C SER A 37 23.58 46.74 5.70
N LYS A 38 23.00 47.29 6.78
CA LYS A 38 22.56 48.68 7.12
C LYS A 38 22.64 49.80 6.03
N PRO A 39 21.76 50.84 6.04
CA PRO A 39 21.67 51.75 7.20
C PRO A 39 20.31 52.37 7.56
N VAL A 40 20.21 52.71 8.86
CA VAL A 40 19.12 53.45 9.51
C VAL A 40 19.24 54.95 9.18
N LYS A 41 18.16 55.53 8.65
CA LYS A 41 18.01 56.97 8.41
C LYS A 41 17.47 57.66 9.67
N LYS A 42 18.19 58.68 10.16
CA LYS A 42 17.72 59.62 11.21
C LYS A 42 16.57 60.50 10.69
N THR A 43 15.57 60.75 11.54
CA THR A 43 14.65 61.91 11.43
C THR A 43 14.32 62.36 12.86
N ILE A 44 15.00 63.40 13.38
CA ILE A 44 14.54 64.81 13.47
C ILE A 44 13.14 64.93 14.09
N ILE A 45 13.13 65.40 15.33
CA ILE A 45 11.98 65.80 16.13
C ILE A 45 11.41 67.10 15.52
N SER A 46 10.10 67.16 15.30
CA SER A 46 9.38 68.43 15.14
C SER A 46 8.12 68.43 15.98
N ASP A 47 8.04 69.40 16.88
CA ASP A 47 6.88 69.73 17.69
C ASP A 47 5.63 70.00 16.84
N ALA A 48 4.52 69.36 17.19
CA ALA A 48 3.20 69.73 16.72
C ALA A 48 2.25 69.86 17.92
N LYS A 49 1.92 71.13 18.23
CA LYS A 49 0.91 71.55 19.21
C LYS A 49 -0.42 70.80 19.00
N LYS A 50 -0.80 69.99 19.99
CA LYS A 50 -2.11 69.31 20.04
C LYS A 50 -3.17 70.28 20.56
N LYS A 51 -4.11 70.68 19.68
CA LYS A 51 -5.36 71.37 20.06
C LYS A 51 -6.32 70.31 20.60
N GLN A 52 -6.52 70.30 21.92
CA GLN A 52 -7.31 69.30 22.63
C GLN A 52 -8.81 69.57 22.48
N SER A 53 -9.48 68.77 21.65
CA SER A 53 -10.94 68.65 21.63
C SER A 53 -11.39 67.92 22.91
N LYS A 54 -12.27 68.54 23.69
CA LYS A 54 -12.89 67.96 24.89
C LYS A 54 -13.85 66.82 24.51
N LEU A 55 -13.32 65.62 24.32
CA LEU A 55 -14.11 64.39 24.33
C LEU A 55 -14.27 63.96 25.81
N SER A 56 -15.51 63.80 26.27
CA SER A 56 -15.84 63.53 27.67
C SER A 56 -15.13 62.26 28.18
N PHE A 57 -14.39 62.40 29.29
CA PHE A 57 -13.66 61.31 29.94
C PHE A 57 -14.55 60.10 30.27
N ILE A 58 -15.84 60.34 30.52
CA ILE A 58 -16.82 59.31 30.87
C ILE A 58 -17.10 58.39 29.67
N THR A 59 -17.26 58.93 28.46
CA THR A 59 -17.49 58.13 27.24
C THR A 59 -16.30 57.24 26.88
N ALA A 60 -15.07 57.67 27.17
CA ALA A 60 -13.87 56.87 26.91
C ALA A 60 -13.76 55.65 27.84
N ILE A 61 -14.19 55.76 29.10
CA ILE A 61 -14.17 54.67 30.08
C ILE A 61 -15.19 53.58 29.71
N PHE A 62 -16.41 53.98 29.34
CA PHE A 62 -17.45 53.03 28.91
C PHE A 62 -17.08 52.31 27.61
N LEU A 63 -16.50 53.01 26.64
CA LEU A 63 -15.97 52.38 25.42
C LEU A 63 -14.86 51.37 25.77
N GLY A 64 -13.93 51.71 26.66
CA GLY A 64 -12.86 50.82 27.10
C GLY A 64 -13.37 49.52 27.76
N MET A 65 -14.38 49.60 28.63
CA MET A 65 -14.98 48.41 29.25
C MET A 65 -15.70 47.52 28.24
N VAL A 66 -16.45 48.10 27.30
CA VAL A 66 -17.17 47.34 26.28
C VAL A 66 -16.18 46.65 25.33
N PHE A 67 -15.13 47.35 24.89
CA PHE A 67 -14.07 46.75 24.08
C PHE A 67 -13.35 45.60 24.79
N SER A 68 -13.12 45.73 26.10
CA SER A 68 -12.51 44.67 26.91
C SER A 68 -13.39 43.43 26.98
N LEU A 69 -14.69 43.58 27.24
CA LEU A 69 -15.63 42.46 27.30
C LEU A 69 -15.76 41.72 25.96
N VAL A 70 -15.84 42.45 24.84
CA VAL A 70 -15.89 41.87 23.50
C VAL A 70 -14.60 41.13 23.17
N PHE A 71 -13.44 41.67 23.56
CA PHE A 71 -12.15 41.03 23.38
C PHE A 71 -12.03 39.72 24.17
N PHE A 72 -12.44 39.71 25.45
CA PHE A 72 -12.42 38.48 26.27
C PHE A 72 -13.40 37.42 25.76
N ALA A 73 -14.59 37.81 25.30
CA ALA A 73 -15.55 36.89 24.69
C ALA A 73 -15.01 36.28 23.39
N GLY A 74 -14.38 37.10 22.54
CA GLY A 74 -13.72 36.63 21.31
C GLY A 74 -12.54 35.69 21.56
N LEU A 75 -11.71 36.00 22.56
CA LEU A 75 -10.58 35.15 22.97
C LEU A 75 -11.06 33.79 23.48
N LYS A 76 -12.13 33.77 24.29
CA LYS A 76 -12.72 32.54 24.84
C LYS A 76 -13.32 31.67 23.73
N LEU A 77 -14.04 32.26 22.78
CA LEU A 77 -14.54 31.54 21.60
C LEU A 77 -13.39 30.97 20.76
N GLY A 78 -12.34 31.77 20.52
CA GLY A 78 -11.16 31.34 19.78
C GLY A 78 -10.47 30.14 20.43
N LEU A 79 -10.31 30.16 21.77
CA LEU A 79 -9.73 29.03 22.52
C LEU A 79 -10.58 27.76 22.40
N HIS A 80 -11.91 27.89 22.50
CA HIS A 80 -12.82 26.75 22.33
C HIS A 80 -12.74 26.15 20.93
N ILE A 81 -12.68 27.00 19.89
CA ILE A 81 -12.56 26.53 18.50
C ILE A 81 -11.24 25.79 18.30
N ILE A 82 -10.13 26.30 18.83
CA ILE A 82 -8.82 25.64 18.75
C ILE A 82 -8.84 24.29 19.47
N SER A 83 -9.43 24.24 20.68
CA SER A 83 -9.56 23.00 21.46
C SER A 83 -10.39 21.95 20.72
N LEU A 84 -11.53 22.34 20.15
CA LEU A 84 -12.38 21.46 19.34
C LEU A 84 -11.65 20.95 18.09
N ASN A 85 -10.88 21.81 17.43
CA ASN A 85 -10.14 21.43 16.23
C ASN A 85 -9.01 20.42 16.54
N LEU A 86 -8.31 20.60 17.68
CA LEU A 86 -7.32 19.65 18.18
C LEU A 86 -7.94 18.29 18.48
N GLU A 87 -9.12 18.27 19.09
CA GLU A 87 -9.83 17.03 19.42
C GLU A 87 -10.30 16.29 18.16
N ILE A 88 -10.85 17.01 17.18
CA ILE A 88 -11.21 16.47 15.86
C ILE A 88 -9.97 15.85 15.17
N GLN A 89 -8.84 16.55 15.18
CA GLN A 89 -7.61 16.02 14.59
C GLN A 89 -7.12 14.77 15.31
N ASN A 90 -7.25 14.70 16.64
CA ASN A 90 -6.83 13.53 17.39
C ASN A 90 -7.72 12.31 17.08
N LEU A 91 -9.03 12.50 17.03
CA LEU A 91 -9.99 11.47 16.66
C LEU A 91 -9.80 10.98 15.22
N GLN A 92 -9.46 11.88 14.29
CA GLN A 92 -9.09 11.51 12.92
C GLN A 92 -7.83 10.64 12.91
N ARG A 93 -6.78 11.04 13.64
CA ARG A 93 -5.54 10.25 13.77
C ARG A 93 -5.79 8.87 14.37
N GLU A 94 -6.66 8.78 15.37
CA GLU A 94 -7.02 7.51 16.00
C GLU A 94 -7.81 6.61 15.04
N ARG A 95 -8.76 7.18 14.29
CA ARG A 95 -9.47 6.45 13.22
C ARG A 95 -8.52 5.95 12.14
N ASP A 96 -7.57 6.77 11.70
CA ASP A 96 -6.60 6.38 10.67
C ASP A 96 -5.64 5.28 11.20
N ARG A 97 -5.25 5.33 12.48
CA ARG A 97 -4.51 4.24 13.16
C ARG A 97 -5.30 2.94 13.24
N LEU A 98 -6.59 3.01 13.59
CA LEU A 98 -7.45 1.84 13.65
C LEU A 98 -7.72 1.25 12.26
N GLN A 99 -7.79 2.09 11.22
CA GLN A 99 -7.89 1.63 9.84
C GLN A 99 -6.60 0.98 9.35
N THR A 100 -5.42 1.51 9.72
CA THR A 100 -4.13 0.88 9.38
C THR A 100 -3.85 -0.38 10.18
N GLN A 101 -4.39 -0.53 11.39
CA GLN A 101 -4.28 -1.75 12.19
C GLN A 101 -5.27 -2.84 11.75
N ARG A 102 -6.31 -2.48 10.99
CA ARG A 102 -7.21 -3.44 10.37
C ARG A 102 -6.55 -3.99 9.10
N ASP A 103 -5.47 -4.74 9.25
CA ASP A 103 -4.97 -5.56 8.16
C ASP A 103 -6.13 -6.41 7.64
N PRO A 104 -6.38 -6.45 6.32
CA PRO A 104 -7.39 -7.34 5.77
C PRO A 104 -7.02 -8.75 6.22
N LEU A 105 -7.98 -9.46 6.84
CA LEU A 105 -7.78 -10.83 7.32
C LEU A 105 -7.15 -11.62 6.18
N PRO A 106 -6.00 -12.30 6.39
CA PRO A 106 -5.27 -12.95 5.31
C PRO A 106 -6.20 -13.92 4.59
N GLN A 107 -6.58 -13.56 3.36
CA GLN A 107 -7.51 -14.33 2.56
C GLN A 107 -6.78 -15.55 2.02
N THR A 108 -7.40 -16.72 2.13
CA THR A 108 -6.91 -17.92 1.45
C THR A 108 -6.96 -17.70 -0.05
N THR A 109 -5.90 -18.10 -0.74
CA THR A 109 -5.86 -18.12 -2.20
C THR A 109 -6.32 -19.49 -2.69
N ILE A 110 -7.38 -19.51 -3.48
CA ILE A 110 -7.97 -20.72 -4.05
C ILE A 110 -7.92 -20.63 -5.57
N VAL A 111 -7.43 -21.68 -6.22
CA VAL A 111 -7.58 -21.85 -7.67
C VAL A 111 -8.61 -22.92 -7.94
N ARG A 112 -9.72 -22.52 -8.58
CA ARG A 112 -10.81 -23.41 -8.97
C ARG A 112 -10.64 -23.80 -10.45
N PHE A 113 -10.41 -25.07 -10.72
CA PHE A 113 -10.29 -25.62 -12.06
C PHE A 113 -11.59 -26.29 -12.48
N CYS A 114 -12.22 -25.80 -13.53
CA CYS A 114 -13.50 -26.28 -14.03
C CYS A 114 -13.33 -27.00 -15.36
N ASN A 115 -13.76 -28.26 -15.43
CA ASN A 115 -13.75 -29.05 -16.65
C ASN A 115 -14.96 -28.68 -17.53
N GLN A 116 -14.69 -28.03 -18.66
CA GLN A 116 -15.68 -27.63 -19.66
C GLN A 116 -15.67 -28.52 -20.91
N THR A 117 -14.91 -29.62 -20.89
CA THR A 117 -14.90 -30.58 -21.99
C THR A 117 -16.21 -31.35 -22.07
N ARG A 118 -16.52 -31.84 -23.28
CA ARG A 118 -17.74 -32.62 -23.54
C ARG A 118 -17.52 -34.10 -23.22
N GLY A 119 -17.66 -34.45 -21.95
CA GLY A 119 -17.72 -35.85 -21.50
C GLY A 119 -16.37 -36.48 -21.15
N GLU A 120 -15.27 -35.74 -21.22
CA GLU A 120 -13.97 -36.27 -20.84
C GLU A 120 -13.63 -35.96 -19.39
N THR A 121 -13.05 -36.93 -18.68
CA THR A 121 -12.47 -36.69 -17.36
C THR A 121 -11.04 -36.17 -17.53
N ILE A 122 -10.72 -35.09 -16.82
CA ILE A 122 -9.37 -34.51 -16.84
C ILE A 122 -8.63 -34.92 -15.56
N ASN A 123 -7.41 -35.41 -15.72
CA ASN A 123 -6.47 -35.52 -14.62
C ASN A 123 -5.52 -34.33 -14.65
N LEU A 124 -5.54 -33.53 -13.58
CA LEU A 124 -4.81 -32.28 -13.47
C LEU A 124 -3.78 -32.37 -12.34
N ALA A 125 -2.53 -32.07 -12.64
CA ALA A 125 -1.49 -31.83 -11.64
C ALA A 125 -1.24 -30.33 -11.50
N VAL A 126 -1.07 -29.86 -10.27
CA VAL A 126 -0.92 -28.43 -9.96
C VAL A 126 0.31 -28.22 -9.10
N GLY A 127 1.19 -27.30 -9.52
CA GLY A 127 2.37 -26.87 -8.78
C GLY A 127 2.28 -25.42 -8.34
N TYR A 128 2.85 -25.05 -7.20
CA TYR A 128 2.92 -23.66 -6.73
C TYR A 128 4.04 -23.48 -5.70
N TRP A 129 4.47 -22.24 -5.47
CA TRP A 129 5.52 -21.91 -4.51
C TRP A 129 5.02 -22.01 -3.07
N ASP A 130 5.80 -22.61 -2.16
CA ASP A 130 5.38 -22.78 -0.75
C ASP A 130 5.63 -21.56 0.15
N GLY A 131 5.91 -20.38 -0.41
CA GLY A 131 6.12 -19.14 0.35
C GLY A 131 7.38 -19.08 1.23
N ASN A 132 7.95 -20.23 1.61
CA ASN A 132 9.21 -20.32 2.35
C ASN A 132 10.38 -20.25 1.35
N ASN A 133 10.92 -19.05 1.16
CA ASN A 133 12.18 -18.75 0.46
C ASN A 133 12.18 -18.87 -1.08
N GLY A 134 11.05 -19.17 -1.71
CA GLY A 134 10.93 -19.14 -3.17
C GLY A 134 11.80 -20.18 -3.92
N THR A 135 12.28 -21.21 -3.22
CA THR A 135 13.03 -22.34 -3.79
C THR A 135 12.26 -23.65 -3.74
N GLU A 136 11.25 -23.74 -2.86
CA GLU A 136 10.45 -24.94 -2.65
C GLU A 136 9.14 -24.86 -3.43
N LEU A 137 9.04 -25.72 -4.45
CA LEU A 137 7.83 -25.90 -5.23
C LEU A 137 7.03 -27.09 -4.70
N ARG A 138 5.81 -26.80 -4.28
CA ARG A 138 4.81 -27.80 -3.92
C ARG A 138 4.07 -28.29 -5.13
N THR A 139 3.66 -29.55 -5.10
CA THR A 139 2.66 -30.09 -6.03
C THR A 139 1.51 -30.69 -5.25
N LYS A 140 0.29 -30.35 -5.65
CA LYS A 140 -0.88 -31.15 -5.34
C LYS A 140 -0.99 -32.16 -6.49
N GLY A 141 -1.04 -33.45 -6.15
CA GLY A 141 -1.05 -34.57 -7.10
C GLY A 141 -2.20 -34.54 -8.13
N TRP A 142 -2.51 -35.68 -8.74
CA TRP A 142 -3.56 -35.74 -9.76
C TRP A 142 -4.96 -35.51 -9.17
N LEU A 143 -5.53 -34.35 -9.51
CA LEU A 143 -6.94 -34.02 -9.32
C LEU A 143 -7.72 -34.59 -10.50
N THR A 144 -8.68 -35.47 -10.22
CA THR A 144 -9.59 -36.00 -11.23
C THR A 144 -10.82 -35.09 -11.32
N ILE A 145 -10.95 -34.34 -12.40
CA ILE A 145 -12.04 -33.40 -12.64
C ILE A 145 -13.01 -34.01 -13.65
N TYR A 146 -14.16 -34.47 -13.17
CA TYR A 146 -15.21 -35.02 -14.02
C TYR A 146 -15.83 -33.97 -14.97
N PRO A 147 -16.47 -34.40 -16.08
CA PRO A 147 -17.14 -33.49 -17.00
C PRO A 147 -18.10 -32.54 -16.29
N SER A 148 -18.04 -31.24 -16.62
CA SER A 148 -18.86 -30.19 -16.01
C SER A 148 -18.72 -30.03 -14.49
N LYS A 149 -17.63 -30.53 -13.90
CA LYS A 149 -17.28 -30.34 -12.48
C LYS A 149 -16.09 -29.41 -12.32
N CYS A 150 -15.93 -28.87 -11.12
CA CYS A 150 -14.77 -28.07 -10.74
C CYS A 150 -14.11 -28.66 -9.50
N GLU A 151 -12.79 -28.58 -9.45
CA GLU A 151 -11.98 -28.91 -8.27
C GLU A 151 -11.25 -27.67 -7.77
N GLU A 152 -11.08 -27.57 -6.45
CA GLU A 152 -10.44 -26.43 -5.80
C GLU A 152 -9.09 -26.81 -5.23
N VAL A 153 -8.10 -25.95 -5.46
CA VAL A 153 -6.76 -26.07 -4.90
C VAL A 153 -6.51 -24.88 -4.00
N ASP A 154 -6.44 -25.15 -2.70
CA ASP A 154 -5.91 -24.21 -1.71
C ASP A 154 -4.38 -24.15 -1.86
N VAL A 155 -3.88 -22.98 -2.27
CA VAL A 155 -2.44 -22.69 -2.45
C VAL A 155 -1.85 -21.89 -1.29
N GLY A 156 -2.62 -21.66 -0.22
CA GLY A 156 -2.17 -21.03 1.01
C GLY A 156 -2.78 -19.65 1.28
N LYS A 157 -2.50 -19.12 2.49
CA LYS A 157 -2.98 -17.81 2.94
C LYS A 157 -2.18 -16.68 2.30
N SER A 158 -2.88 -15.69 1.78
CA SER A 158 -2.31 -14.51 1.14
C SER A 158 -1.31 -14.82 0.02
N TYR A 159 -1.42 -16.00 -0.60
CA TYR A 159 -0.50 -16.41 -1.66
C TYR A 159 -0.65 -15.49 -2.87
N THR A 160 0.48 -14.94 -3.32
CA THR A 160 0.60 -14.19 -4.55
C THR A 160 1.73 -14.76 -5.39
N GLY A 161 1.44 -15.31 -6.57
CA GLY A 161 2.48 -15.94 -7.38
C GLY A 161 1.95 -16.77 -8.54
N SER A 162 2.88 -17.42 -9.24
CA SER A 162 2.58 -18.31 -10.36
C SER A 162 2.14 -19.69 -9.87
N VAL A 163 1.02 -20.15 -10.40
CA VAL A 163 0.57 -21.55 -10.27
C VAL A 163 0.88 -22.27 -11.59
N TYR A 164 1.47 -23.44 -11.50
CA TYR A 164 1.86 -24.29 -12.63
C TYR A 164 0.83 -25.41 -12.78
N MET A 165 0.56 -25.83 -14.01
CA MET A 165 -0.32 -26.97 -14.23
C MET A 165 0.07 -27.84 -15.42
N TYR A 166 -0.33 -29.11 -15.31
CA TYR A 166 -0.33 -30.09 -16.38
C TYR A 166 -1.66 -30.84 -16.33
N GLY A 167 -2.43 -30.82 -17.42
CA GLY A 167 -3.69 -31.55 -17.53
C GLY A 167 -3.64 -32.61 -18.61
N GLN A 168 -4.32 -33.73 -18.42
CA GLN A 168 -4.52 -34.73 -19.46
C GLN A 168 -5.90 -35.39 -19.38
N SER A 169 -6.48 -35.69 -20.53
CA SER A 169 -7.63 -36.59 -20.69
C SER A 169 -7.23 -37.79 -21.54
N GLU A 170 -8.20 -38.59 -21.99
CA GLU A 170 -7.94 -39.67 -22.94
C GLU A 170 -7.46 -39.17 -24.31
N THR A 171 -7.93 -38.00 -24.73
CA THR A 171 -7.66 -37.49 -26.10
C THR A 171 -6.83 -36.21 -26.12
N ARG A 172 -6.67 -35.52 -25.00
CA ARG A 172 -6.09 -34.17 -24.95
C ARG A 172 -5.09 -33.99 -23.83
N PHE A 173 -4.26 -32.98 -24.02
CA PHE A 173 -3.32 -32.50 -23.02
C PHE A 173 -3.42 -30.99 -22.90
N TRP A 174 -3.47 -30.51 -21.66
CA TRP A 174 -3.36 -29.09 -21.33
C TRP A 174 -1.95 -28.85 -20.82
N ASN A 175 -1.25 -27.89 -21.44
CA ASN A 175 0.06 -27.43 -21.02
C ASN A 175 1.17 -28.50 -21.01
N SER A 176 1.07 -29.55 -21.83
CA SER A 176 2.05 -30.66 -21.86
C SER A 176 3.36 -30.38 -22.61
N ASN A 177 3.37 -29.43 -23.55
CA ASN A 177 4.45 -29.28 -24.54
C ASN A 177 5.13 -27.90 -24.52
N LEU A 178 4.97 -27.14 -23.44
CA LEU A 178 5.56 -25.80 -23.32
C LEU A 178 6.51 -25.76 -22.11
N PRO A 179 7.71 -25.19 -22.26
CA PRO A 179 8.70 -25.21 -21.20
C PRO A 179 8.33 -24.17 -20.13
N ASP A 180 8.26 -24.59 -18.87
CA ASP A 180 8.51 -23.71 -17.72
C ASP A 180 9.28 -24.48 -16.64
N LEU A 181 8.71 -25.56 -16.07
CA LEU A 181 9.37 -26.35 -15.02
C LEU A 181 8.96 -27.83 -15.03
N SER A 182 9.87 -28.72 -14.66
CA SER A 182 9.60 -30.16 -14.56
C SER A 182 9.27 -30.54 -13.13
N PHE A 183 8.14 -31.23 -12.92
CA PHE A 183 7.65 -31.62 -11.61
C PHE A 183 7.44 -33.12 -11.53
N CYS A 184 7.75 -33.69 -10.37
CA CYS A 184 7.34 -35.04 -10.04
C CYS A 184 5.87 -35.07 -9.64
N VAL A 185 5.10 -35.95 -10.28
CA VAL A 185 3.69 -36.16 -9.96
C VAL A 185 3.42 -37.66 -9.82
N ASN A 186 2.44 -38.04 -9.00
CA ASN A 186 1.98 -39.43 -8.90
C ASN A 186 0.56 -39.55 -9.48
N SER A 187 0.34 -40.51 -10.37
CA SER A 187 -0.95 -40.72 -11.05
C SER A 187 -1.92 -41.61 -10.28
N LEU A 188 -1.50 -42.20 -9.16
CA LEU A 188 -2.29 -43.19 -8.41
C LEU A 188 -2.85 -42.64 -7.09
N ARG A 189 -2.39 -41.48 -6.63
CA ARG A 189 -2.72 -40.95 -5.30
C ARG A 189 -2.58 -39.42 -5.25
N VAL A 190 -3.49 -38.78 -4.50
CA VAL A 190 -3.42 -37.34 -4.16
C VAL A 190 -2.29 -37.15 -3.16
N PHE A 191 -1.39 -36.22 -3.45
CA PHE A 191 -0.18 -36.01 -2.68
C PHE A 191 0.29 -34.58 -2.58
N ASP A 192 1.11 -34.31 -1.55
CA ASP A 192 1.75 -33.03 -1.27
C ASP A 192 3.28 -33.19 -1.29
N PHE A 193 3.82 -33.19 -2.52
CA PHE A 193 5.22 -33.02 -2.92
C PHE A 193 5.87 -31.69 -2.52
N ILE A 194 6.52 -31.55 -1.34
CA ILE A 194 7.52 -30.48 -1.13
C ILE A 194 8.75 -30.76 -2.01
N ASN A 195 9.29 -29.76 -2.71
CA ASN A 195 10.43 -29.87 -3.63
C ASN A 195 10.20 -30.81 -4.82
N ALA A 196 8.97 -30.90 -5.32
CA ALA A 196 8.59 -31.80 -6.42
C ALA A 196 9.37 -31.55 -7.72
N ASN A 197 9.90 -30.34 -7.93
CA ASN A 197 10.76 -30.03 -9.06
C ASN A 197 12.15 -30.71 -8.98
N GLN A 198 12.63 -31.02 -7.78
CA GLN A 198 13.96 -31.60 -7.54
C GLN A 198 13.93 -33.12 -7.30
N MET A 199 12.75 -33.70 -7.06
CA MET A 199 12.60 -35.14 -6.79
C MET A 199 12.83 -36.01 -8.04
N PRO A 200 13.45 -37.20 -7.90
CA PRO A 200 13.81 -38.08 -9.02
C PRO A 200 12.66 -38.91 -9.62
N CYS A 201 11.46 -38.97 -9.02
CA CYS A 201 10.32 -39.80 -9.46
C CYS A 201 10.64 -41.30 -9.60
N ASN A 202 10.91 -41.96 -8.47
CA ASN A 202 11.38 -43.35 -8.46
C ASN A 202 10.31 -44.34 -7.97
N GLU A 203 9.17 -43.88 -7.47
CA GLU A 203 8.12 -44.77 -6.96
C GLU A 203 7.08 -45.13 -8.03
N ILE A 204 6.30 -46.18 -7.75
CA ILE A 204 5.24 -46.66 -8.64
C ILE A 204 4.19 -45.55 -8.86
N GLY A 205 3.87 -45.31 -10.12
CA GLY A 205 2.93 -44.28 -10.53
C GLY A 205 3.51 -42.87 -10.55
N GLU A 206 4.79 -42.69 -10.20
CA GLU A 206 5.47 -41.40 -10.34
C GLU A 206 5.95 -41.16 -11.76
N LYS A 207 5.79 -39.92 -12.23
CA LYS A 207 6.31 -39.47 -13.51
C LYS A 207 6.71 -38.01 -13.45
N LYS A 208 7.75 -37.65 -14.21
CA LYS A 208 8.06 -36.25 -14.49
C LYS A 208 7.07 -35.72 -15.53
N VAL A 209 6.44 -34.58 -15.22
CA VAL A 209 5.63 -33.82 -16.17
C VAL A 209 6.17 -32.41 -16.29
N MET A 210 6.15 -31.89 -17.50
CA MET A 210 6.40 -30.47 -17.73
C MET A 210 5.11 -29.72 -17.43
N MET A 211 5.18 -28.79 -16.48
CA MET A 211 4.05 -27.92 -16.17
C MET A 211 4.35 -26.51 -16.66
N LYS A 212 3.31 -25.83 -17.12
CA LYS A 212 3.38 -24.43 -17.53
C LYS A 212 2.80 -23.53 -16.46
N ALA A 213 3.43 -22.38 -16.24
CA ALA A 213 2.88 -21.31 -15.42
C ALA A 213 1.57 -20.80 -16.02
N PHE A 214 0.60 -20.58 -15.15
CA PHE A 214 -0.59 -19.81 -15.44
C PHE A 214 -0.17 -18.37 -15.76
N VAL A 215 -0.65 -17.84 -16.89
CA VAL A 215 -0.24 -16.53 -17.47
C VAL A 215 -0.69 -15.32 -16.61
N VAL A 216 -1.15 -15.53 -15.38
CA VAL A 216 -1.55 -14.46 -14.47
C VAL A 216 -1.09 -14.83 -13.06
N THR A 217 -0.35 -13.92 -12.42
CA THR A 217 -0.07 -14.00 -10.99
C THR A 217 -1.39 -14.16 -10.24
N VAL A 218 -1.57 -15.28 -9.55
CA VAL A 218 -2.75 -15.51 -8.71
C VAL A 218 -2.61 -14.60 -7.50
N THR A 219 -3.68 -13.94 -7.07
CA THR A 219 -3.72 -13.08 -5.87
C THR A 219 -4.70 -13.65 -4.84
N PRO A 220 -4.67 -13.19 -3.58
CA PRO A 220 -5.58 -13.66 -2.55
C PRO A 220 -7.05 -13.56 -2.96
N GLY A 221 -7.83 -14.59 -2.64
CA GLY A 221 -9.19 -14.80 -3.14
C GLY A 221 -9.32 -16.03 -4.04
N THR A 222 -10.40 -16.12 -4.80
CA THR A 222 -10.69 -17.27 -5.68
C THR A 222 -10.48 -16.90 -7.13
N THR A 223 -9.57 -17.61 -7.81
CA THR A 223 -9.37 -17.52 -9.26
C THR A 223 -9.98 -18.75 -9.93
N VAL A 224 -10.78 -18.55 -10.98
CA VAL A 224 -11.42 -19.63 -11.74
C VAL A 224 -10.67 -19.86 -13.05
N TRP A 225 -10.35 -21.11 -13.35
CA TRP A 225 -9.82 -21.54 -14.63
C TRP A 225 -10.72 -22.56 -15.29
N ASN A 226 -11.04 -22.30 -16.55
CA ASN A 226 -11.87 -23.18 -17.35
C ASN A 226 -10.99 -24.02 -18.29
N LEU A 227 -10.99 -25.33 -18.07
CA LEU A 227 -10.34 -26.32 -18.91
C LEU A 227 -11.32 -26.70 -20.04
N GLY A 228 -11.29 -25.91 -21.11
CA GLY A 228 -12.12 -26.11 -22.30
C GLY A 228 -11.37 -26.76 -23.46
N GLU A 229 -12.01 -26.72 -24.64
CA GLU A 229 -11.43 -27.13 -25.92
C GLU A 229 -10.35 -26.18 -26.44
#